data_AF-A0A359B117-F1
#
_entry.id   AF-A0A359B117-F1
#
_cell.length_a   1.000
_cell.length_b   1.000
_cell.length_c   1.000
_cell.angle_alpha   90.00
_cell.angle_beta   90.00
_cell.angle_gamma   90.00
#
_symmetry.space_group_name_H-M   'P 1'
#
loop_
_entity.id
_entity.type
_entity.pdbx_description
1 polymer ?
#
loop_
_entity_poly.entity_id
_entity_poly.type
_entity_poly.pdbx_seq_one_letter_code
_entity_poly.pdbx_strand_id
1 'polypeptide(L)'
;MKKIILFLVFLWMVCVSYSQNSWIRVNLIGYLEQDAKVAVWVSKQKSLPDNFQLIDMTTGKVAFNGTKVKNTGKQPAFESSVRIDFSGFTTPGTYRIKINGILSAPFRIGNDIYADAAEMPLKYMRQQRCEYNPFLKDSCHVHDGISVGDPEGKRDGRYYNTTGGWHDASDYLQYVTTSANAVYQMLFAYTRHPEVFGDRYLANGEEGVNGIPDILDEAKWGLDWLVKMNPDSNTYFNQLADDRDHVGFTLPNEQKVDYGWGAGKERPVYFVSPKPQGLFKHKNRSTGMASTLGKYASS
;
A
#
# COMPACT_ATOMS: atom_id res chain seq x y z
N MET A 1 -41.21 -46.31 9.63
CA MET A 1 -40.72 -46.04 8.26
C MET A 1 -41.33 -44.77 7.65
N LYS A 2 -42.66 -44.61 7.54
CA LYS A 2 -43.28 -43.39 6.96
C LYS A 2 -42.90 -42.06 7.64
N LYS A 3 -42.73 -42.02 8.98
CA LYS A 3 -42.31 -40.80 9.72
C LYS A 3 -40.85 -40.40 9.50
N ILE A 4 -39.95 -41.35 9.24
CA ILE A 4 -38.52 -41.10 8.97
C ILE A 4 -38.32 -40.59 7.55
N ILE A 5 -39.09 -41.11 6.59
CA ILE A 5 -39.10 -40.63 5.20
C ILE A 5 -39.67 -39.20 5.13
N LEU A 6 -40.71 -38.87 5.90
CA LEU A 6 -41.25 -37.51 5.98
C LEU A 6 -40.24 -36.52 6.59
N PHE A 7 -39.46 -36.96 7.59
CA PHE A 7 -38.43 -36.14 8.23
C PHE A 7 -37.22 -35.90 7.30
N LEU A 8 -36.82 -36.90 6.52
CA LEU A 8 -35.74 -36.78 5.52
C LEU A 8 -36.13 -35.91 4.32
N VAL A 9 -37.39 -35.95 3.86
CA VAL A 9 -37.89 -35.05 2.81
C VAL A 9 -37.97 -33.61 3.33
N PHE A 10 -38.34 -33.41 4.60
CA PHE A 10 -38.32 -32.09 5.23
C PHE A 10 -36.89 -31.56 5.38
N LEU A 11 -35.91 -32.42 5.74
CA LEU A 11 -34.50 -32.04 5.86
C LEU A 11 -33.84 -31.70 4.51
N TRP A 12 -34.27 -32.33 3.42
CA TRP A 12 -33.78 -32.04 2.06
C TRP A 12 -34.32 -30.71 1.51
N MET A 13 -35.48 -30.26 2.01
CA MET A 13 -36.10 -28.99 1.60
C MET A 13 -35.46 -27.76 2.27
N VAL A 14 -34.63 -27.95 3.32
CA VAL A 14 -33.99 -26.84 4.08
C VAL A 14 -32.61 -26.45 3.55
N CYS A 15 -32.00 -27.22 2.66
CA CYS A 15 -30.68 -26.92 2.09
C CYS A 15 -30.75 -26.42 0.64
N VAL A 16 -31.65 -25.49 0.34
CA VAL A 16 -31.45 -24.63 -0.83
C VAL A 16 -30.44 -23.57 -0.41
N SER A 17 -29.16 -23.87 -0.60
CA SER A 17 -28.11 -22.85 -0.57
C SER A 17 -28.39 -21.86 -1.69
N TYR A 18 -29.06 -20.74 -1.37
CA TYR A 18 -29.22 -19.65 -2.31
C TYR A 18 -27.82 -19.08 -2.58
N SER A 19 -27.26 -19.42 -3.75
CA SER A 19 -26.08 -18.74 -4.25
C SER A 19 -26.41 -17.26 -4.38
N GLN A 20 -25.71 -16.43 -3.61
CA GLN A 20 -25.86 -14.98 -3.69
C GLN A 20 -25.47 -14.53 -5.09
N ASN A 21 -26.43 -13.95 -5.83
CA ASN A 21 -26.21 -13.53 -7.21
C ASN A 21 -25.84 -12.05 -7.36
N SER A 22 -25.92 -11.28 -6.27
CA SER A 22 -25.60 -9.84 -6.29
C SER A 22 -24.85 -9.41 -5.02
N TRP A 23 -24.02 -8.39 -5.12
CA TRP A 23 -23.16 -7.90 -4.03
C TRP A 23 -23.18 -6.39 -3.97
N ILE A 24 -23.02 -5.84 -2.76
CA ILE A 24 -22.88 -4.40 -2.53
C ILE A 24 -21.46 -4.15 -2.02
N ARG A 25 -20.71 -3.31 -2.73
CA ARG A 25 -19.36 -2.85 -2.38
C ARG A 25 -19.45 -1.43 -1.86
N VAL A 26 -18.86 -1.20 -0.70
CA VAL A 26 -18.81 0.08 0.00
C VAL A 26 -17.36 0.39 0.34
N ASN A 27 -17.06 1.65 0.65
CA ASN A 27 -15.83 1.98 1.35
C ASN A 27 -15.90 1.41 2.77
N LEU A 28 -14.97 0.50 3.10
CA LEU A 28 -14.97 -0.21 4.37
C LEU A 28 -14.49 0.66 5.54
N ILE A 29 -13.76 1.75 5.27
CA ILE A 29 -13.43 2.74 6.30
C ILE A 29 -14.68 3.60 6.57
N GLY A 30 -15.26 4.18 5.52
CA GLY A 30 -16.49 4.94 5.61
C GLY A 30 -16.56 6.11 4.65
N TYR A 31 -17.40 7.09 4.99
CA TYR A 31 -17.58 8.32 4.23
C TYR A 31 -17.68 9.54 5.14
N LEU A 32 -17.09 10.67 4.74
CA LEU A 32 -17.23 11.93 5.47
C LEU A 32 -18.67 12.46 5.32
N GLU A 33 -19.13 13.21 6.31
CA GLU A 33 -20.55 13.62 6.41
C GLU A 33 -21.02 14.44 5.20
N GLN A 34 -20.17 15.32 4.68
CA GLN A 34 -20.50 16.23 3.56
C GLN A 34 -19.87 15.81 2.22
N ASP A 35 -19.14 14.71 2.18
CA ASP A 35 -18.45 14.25 0.97
C ASP A 35 -19.33 13.33 0.13
N ALA A 36 -18.87 13.03 -1.09
CA ALA A 36 -19.50 12.07 -1.98
C ALA A 36 -19.52 10.67 -1.34
N LYS A 37 -20.69 10.01 -1.40
CA LYS A 37 -20.91 8.68 -0.85
C LYS A 37 -21.54 7.81 -1.90
N VAL A 38 -20.71 6.93 -2.47
CA VAL A 38 -21.13 6.03 -3.54
C VAL A 38 -20.78 4.59 -3.20
N ALA A 39 -21.78 3.72 -3.29
CA ALA A 39 -21.60 2.29 -3.26
C ALA A 39 -21.76 1.71 -4.67
N VAL A 40 -21.24 0.51 -4.88
CA VAL A 40 -21.37 -0.21 -6.15
C VAL A 40 -22.13 -1.50 -5.89
N TRP A 41 -23.26 -1.67 -6.57
CA TRP A 41 -23.94 -2.96 -6.61
C TRP A 41 -23.60 -3.65 -7.92
N VAL A 42 -23.32 -4.95 -7.86
CA VAL A 42 -22.97 -5.80 -8.99
C VAL A 42 -23.75 -7.10 -8.94
N SER A 43 -24.12 -7.66 -10.09
CA SER A 43 -24.89 -8.90 -10.15
C SER A 43 -24.58 -9.77 -11.35
N LYS A 44 -24.75 -11.09 -11.16
CA LYS A 44 -24.78 -12.09 -12.24
C LYS A 44 -26.10 -12.06 -13.03
N GLN A 45 -27.09 -11.32 -12.55
CA GLN A 45 -28.39 -11.16 -13.20
C GLN A 45 -28.47 -9.82 -13.96
N LYS A 46 -29.42 -9.72 -14.90
CA LYS A 46 -29.65 -8.51 -15.69
C LYS A 46 -30.57 -7.49 -15.02
N SER A 47 -31.36 -7.92 -14.03
CA SER A 47 -32.28 -7.04 -13.29
C SER A 47 -31.50 -6.00 -12.52
N LEU A 48 -31.94 -4.74 -12.59
CA LEU A 48 -31.33 -3.63 -11.88
C LEU A 48 -32.15 -3.31 -10.63
N PRO A 49 -31.52 -2.86 -9.53
CA PRO A 49 -32.26 -2.30 -8.42
C PRO A 49 -32.69 -0.85 -8.76
N ASP A 50 -33.89 -0.49 -8.34
CA ASP A 50 -34.42 0.89 -8.51
C ASP A 50 -34.29 1.73 -7.23
N ASN A 51 -34.10 1.07 -6.08
CA ASN A 51 -34.03 1.70 -4.78
C ASN A 51 -33.05 0.98 -3.85
N PHE A 52 -32.71 1.66 -2.77
CA PHE A 52 -31.88 1.15 -1.69
C PHE A 52 -32.32 1.75 -0.35
N GLN A 53 -31.91 1.12 0.74
CA GLN A 53 -32.11 1.63 2.09
C GLN A 53 -30.78 1.71 2.82
N LEU A 54 -30.62 2.72 3.68
CA LEU A 54 -29.62 2.70 4.75
C LEU A 54 -30.28 2.16 6.00
N ILE A 55 -29.68 1.11 6.57
CA ILE A 55 -30.09 0.50 7.82
C ILE A 55 -29.11 0.97 8.89
N ASP A 56 -29.62 1.64 9.91
CA ASP A 56 -28.85 2.06 11.08
C ASP A 56 -28.50 0.82 11.93
N MET A 57 -27.22 0.63 12.21
CA MET A 57 -26.73 -0.56 12.91
C MET A 57 -27.02 -0.54 14.42
N THR A 58 -27.29 0.62 15.00
CA THR A 58 -27.59 0.77 16.42
C THR A 58 -29.05 0.42 16.71
N THR A 59 -29.95 0.90 15.87
CA THR A 59 -31.41 0.74 16.03
C THR A 59 -32.00 -0.41 15.23
N GLY A 60 -31.28 -0.89 14.21
CA GLY A 60 -31.76 -1.88 13.25
C GLY A 60 -32.84 -1.35 12.29
N LYS A 61 -33.14 -0.05 12.33
CA LYS A 61 -34.21 0.59 11.56
C LYS A 61 -33.69 1.19 10.26
N VAL A 62 -34.61 1.42 9.32
CA VAL A 62 -34.32 2.17 8.09
C VAL A 62 -34.09 3.64 8.46
N ALA A 63 -32.87 4.13 8.23
CA ALA A 63 -32.51 5.54 8.43
C ALA A 63 -32.74 6.39 7.18
N PHE A 64 -32.67 5.78 5.99
CA PHE A 64 -32.82 6.48 4.72
C PHE A 64 -33.37 5.53 3.64
N ASN A 65 -34.25 6.04 2.77
CA ASN A 65 -34.65 5.39 1.53
C ASN A 65 -34.14 6.24 0.37
N GLY A 66 -33.40 5.62 -0.55
CA GLY A 66 -32.81 6.30 -1.69
C GLY A 66 -33.18 5.66 -3.03
N THR A 67 -33.23 6.49 -4.06
CA THR A 67 -33.57 6.09 -5.44
C THR A 67 -32.51 6.53 -6.45
N LYS A 68 -31.45 7.20 -6.00
CA LYS A 68 -30.33 7.62 -6.85
C LYS A 68 -29.45 6.42 -7.21
N VAL A 69 -29.92 5.65 -8.19
CA VAL A 69 -29.25 4.47 -8.74
C VAL A 69 -28.91 4.74 -10.19
N LYS A 70 -27.62 4.70 -10.54
CA LYS A 70 -27.12 4.93 -11.90
C LYS A 70 -26.60 3.62 -12.49
N ASN A 71 -27.24 3.14 -13.56
CA ASN A 71 -26.75 1.99 -14.32
C ASN A 71 -25.37 2.26 -14.91
N THR A 72 -24.44 1.33 -14.70
CA THR A 72 -23.07 1.36 -15.24
C THR A 72 -22.76 0.19 -16.17
N GLY A 73 -23.78 -0.60 -16.53
CA GLY A 73 -23.69 -1.66 -17.52
C GLY A 73 -22.98 -2.92 -17.02
N LYS A 74 -22.53 -3.73 -17.97
CA LYS A 74 -21.83 -5.00 -17.73
C LYS A 74 -20.40 -4.75 -17.26
N GLN A 75 -19.91 -5.58 -16.34
CA GLN A 75 -18.51 -5.66 -15.92
C GLN A 75 -17.94 -7.03 -16.30
N PRO A 76 -16.61 -7.22 -16.41
CA PRO A 76 -16.04 -8.50 -16.84
C PRO A 76 -16.58 -9.74 -16.11
N ALA A 77 -16.85 -9.60 -14.80
CA ALA A 77 -17.39 -10.68 -13.96
C ALA A 77 -18.91 -10.58 -13.68
N PHE A 78 -19.63 -9.57 -14.16
CA PHE A 78 -21.02 -9.31 -13.74
C PHE A 78 -21.88 -8.85 -14.91
N GLU A 79 -23.09 -9.41 -15.06
CA GLU A 79 -24.04 -9.05 -16.12
C GLU A 79 -24.64 -7.65 -15.93
N SER A 80 -24.67 -7.15 -14.70
CA SER A 80 -25.10 -5.78 -14.40
C SER A 80 -24.32 -5.15 -13.25
N SER A 81 -24.26 -3.82 -13.29
CA SER A 81 -23.67 -3.00 -12.24
C SER A 81 -24.37 -1.65 -12.15
N VAL A 82 -24.48 -1.13 -10.93
CA VAL A 82 -25.01 0.22 -10.67
C VAL A 82 -24.15 0.95 -9.64
N ARG A 83 -24.12 2.27 -9.73
CA ARG A 83 -23.66 3.17 -8.66
C ARG A 83 -24.84 3.66 -7.85
N ILE A 84 -24.70 3.63 -6.54
CA ILE A 84 -25.71 4.03 -5.57
C ILE A 84 -25.20 5.27 -4.86
N ASP A 85 -25.80 6.42 -5.14
CA ASP A 85 -25.43 7.70 -4.55
C ASP A 85 -26.31 8.00 -3.34
N PHE A 86 -25.69 8.06 -2.16
CA PHE A 86 -26.33 8.43 -0.91
C PHE A 86 -25.65 9.64 -0.27
N SER A 87 -24.99 10.47 -1.09
CA SER A 87 -24.25 11.65 -0.62
C SER A 87 -25.11 12.64 0.15
N GLY A 88 -26.41 12.72 -0.18
CA GLY A 88 -27.37 13.56 0.53
C GLY A 88 -27.74 13.11 1.93
N PHE A 89 -27.31 11.91 2.36
CA PHE A 89 -27.45 11.47 3.74
C PHE A 89 -26.16 11.78 4.51
N THR A 90 -26.27 12.68 5.49
CA THR A 90 -25.11 13.26 6.20
C THR A 90 -25.05 12.91 7.68
N THR A 91 -26.08 12.24 8.22
CA THR A 91 -26.17 11.90 9.64
C THR A 91 -25.05 10.93 10.04
N PRO A 92 -24.19 11.29 11.01
CA PRO A 92 -23.13 10.40 11.49
C PRO A 92 -23.69 9.11 12.06
N GLY A 93 -22.92 8.03 11.98
CA GLY A 93 -23.31 6.72 12.53
C GLY A 93 -22.72 5.55 11.76
N THR A 94 -23.17 4.35 12.10
CA THR A 94 -22.77 3.10 11.44
C THR A 94 -23.96 2.52 10.71
N TYR A 95 -23.79 2.23 9.42
CA TYR A 95 -24.88 1.86 8.53
C TYR A 95 -24.54 0.63 7.68
N ARG A 96 -25.59 0.00 7.14
CA ARG A 96 -25.51 -0.94 6.01
C ARG A 96 -26.43 -0.48 4.90
N ILE A 97 -26.04 -0.72 3.65
CA ILE A 97 -26.94 -0.56 2.51
C ILE A 97 -27.73 -1.86 2.34
N LYS A 98 -29.04 -1.76 2.15
CA LYS A 98 -29.94 -2.86 1.82
C LYS A 98 -30.55 -2.68 0.43
N ILE A 99 -30.42 -3.70 -0.42
CA ILE A 99 -31.00 -3.74 -1.77
C ILE A 99 -31.52 -5.15 -2.04
N ASN A 100 -32.80 -5.29 -2.38
CA ASN A 100 -33.42 -6.59 -2.72
C ASN A 100 -33.12 -7.70 -1.69
N GLY A 101 -33.15 -7.36 -0.39
CA GLY A 101 -32.85 -8.27 0.71
C GLY A 101 -31.35 -8.50 1.01
N ILE A 102 -30.46 -8.01 0.15
CA ILE A 102 -29.00 -8.13 0.31
C ILE A 102 -28.49 -6.95 1.13
N LEU A 103 -27.59 -7.22 2.08
CA LEU A 103 -26.93 -6.22 2.92
C LEU A 103 -25.46 -6.06 2.53
N SER A 104 -24.95 -4.83 2.59
CA SER A 104 -23.52 -4.56 2.51
C SER A 104 -22.80 -4.94 3.81
N ALA A 105 -21.47 -4.94 3.75
CA ALA A 105 -20.66 -4.78 4.96
C ALA A 105 -21.04 -3.48 5.68
N PRO A 106 -20.92 -3.41 7.03
CA PRO A 106 -21.12 -2.17 7.76
C PRO A 106 -20.05 -1.14 7.38
N PHE A 107 -20.41 0.14 7.40
CA PHE A 107 -19.50 1.27 7.19
C PHE A 107 -19.90 2.45 8.07
N ARG A 108 -18.96 3.35 8.36
CA ARG A 108 -19.21 4.57 9.14
C ARG A 108 -19.48 5.78 8.24
N ILE A 109 -20.31 6.70 8.73
CA ILE A 109 -20.38 8.08 8.27
C ILE A 109 -19.97 8.97 9.45
N GLY A 110 -19.02 9.87 9.24
CA GLY A 110 -18.52 10.77 10.28
C GLY A 110 -17.27 11.51 9.81
N ASN A 111 -16.99 12.68 10.38
CA ASN A 111 -15.80 13.46 10.00
C ASN A 111 -14.50 12.98 10.67
N ASP A 112 -14.58 12.06 11.63
CA ASP A 112 -13.45 11.47 12.36
C ASP A 112 -12.87 10.22 11.68
N ILE A 113 -13.55 9.65 10.69
CA ILE A 113 -13.27 8.29 10.20
C ILE A 113 -11.88 8.10 9.56
N TYR A 114 -11.23 9.19 9.14
CA TYR A 114 -9.90 9.18 8.52
C TYR A 114 -8.82 9.79 9.42
N ALA A 115 -9.13 10.11 10.68
CA ALA A 115 -8.18 10.79 11.58
C ALA A 115 -6.84 10.04 11.72
N ASP A 116 -6.87 8.70 11.75
CA ASP A 116 -5.66 7.86 11.82
C ASP A 116 -5.21 7.31 10.46
N ALA A 117 -5.87 7.66 9.35
CA ALA A 117 -5.57 7.10 8.04
C ALA A 117 -4.16 7.48 7.55
N ALA A 118 -3.67 8.66 7.96
CA ALA A 118 -2.32 9.14 7.66
C ALA A 118 -1.22 8.28 8.31
N GLU A 119 -1.51 7.59 9.42
CA GLU A 119 -0.53 6.74 10.11
C GLU A 119 -0.32 5.38 9.44
N MET A 120 -1.36 4.84 8.79
CA MET A 120 -1.30 3.52 8.18
C MET A 120 -0.13 3.37 7.18
N PRO A 121 0.10 4.31 6.23
CA PRO A 121 1.26 4.21 5.36
C PRO A 121 2.58 4.39 6.11
N LEU A 122 2.66 5.25 7.13
CA LEU A 122 3.89 5.44 7.92
C LEU A 122 4.24 4.17 8.71
N LYS A 123 3.25 3.47 9.26
CA LYS A 123 3.45 2.16 9.88
C LYS A 123 4.05 1.17 8.90
N TYR A 124 3.56 1.13 7.66
CA TYR A 124 4.14 0.28 6.61
C TYR A 124 5.60 0.68 6.33
N MET A 125 5.88 1.98 6.14
CA MET A 125 7.26 2.45 5.90
C MET A 125 8.22 2.04 7.04
N ARG A 126 7.82 2.19 8.31
CA ARG A 126 8.62 1.74 9.47
C ARG A 126 8.91 0.23 9.45
N GLN A 127 7.96 -0.59 9.00
CA GLN A 127 8.14 -2.04 8.86
C GLN A 127 9.14 -2.39 7.76
N GLN A 128 9.27 -1.54 6.74
CA GLN A 128 10.21 -1.72 5.63
C GLN A 128 11.62 -1.21 5.94
N ARG A 129 11.86 -0.59 7.11
CA ARG A 129 13.19 -0.05 7.44
C ARG A 129 14.26 -1.16 7.45
N CYS A 130 15.35 -0.87 6.75
CA CYS A 130 16.59 -1.65 6.72
C CYS A 130 17.65 -1.00 7.64
N GLU A 131 18.71 -1.68 8.06
CA GLU A 131 19.64 -1.28 9.13
C GLU A 131 19.04 -1.41 10.52
N TYR A 132 18.13 -0.54 10.97
CA TYR A 132 17.39 -0.75 12.22
C TYR A 132 15.90 -0.81 11.93
N ASN A 133 15.27 -1.92 12.32
CA ASN A 133 13.85 -2.16 12.11
C ASN A 133 13.10 -2.10 13.46
N PRO A 134 12.29 -1.05 13.71
CA PRO A 134 11.60 -0.87 15.00
C PRO A 134 10.52 -1.93 15.24
N PHE A 135 10.02 -2.59 14.19
CA PHE A 135 9.01 -3.63 14.33
C PHE A 135 9.62 -4.95 14.81
N LEU A 136 10.79 -5.31 14.28
CA LEU A 136 11.54 -6.49 14.72
C LEU A 136 12.39 -6.22 15.97
N LYS A 137 12.65 -4.94 16.28
CA LYS A 137 13.61 -4.49 17.30
C LYS A 137 14.99 -5.10 17.11
N ASP A 138 15.38 -5.21 15.84
CA ASP A 138 16.63 -5.81 15.41
C ASP A 138 17.11 -5.16 14.10
N SER A 139 18.29 -5.53 13.68
CA SER A 139 18.99 -4.97 12.54
C SER A 139 19.18 -5.97 11.41
N CYS A 140 19.14 -5.47 10.17
CA CYS A 140 19.34 -6.27 8.96
C CYS A 140 20.24 -5.55 7.96
N HIS A 141 20.94 -6.31 7.12
CA HIS A 141 21.78 -5.81 6.03
C HIS A 141 22.79 -4.73 6.45
N VAL A 142 23.35 -4.85 7.65
CA VAL A 142 24.27 -3.87 8.28
C VAL A 142 25.66 -3.80 7.62
N HIS A 143 25.88 -4.58 6.56
CA HIS A 143 27.13 -4.64 5.80
C HIS A 143 26.99 -4.05 4.39
N ASP A 144 25.88 -3.38 4.08
CA ASP A 144 25.61 -2.99 2.71
C ASP A 144 26.62 -2.03 2.10
N GLY A 145 27.25 -2.56 1.04
CA GLY A 145 27.56 -1.87 -0.20
C GLY A 145 28.93 -2.23 -0.76
N ILE A 146 28.98 -3.19 -1.69
CA ILE A 146 30.13 -3.35 -2.60
C ILE A 146 29.73 -2.87 -3.99
N SER A 147 30.40 -1.85 -4.50
CA SER A 147 30.02 -1.23 -5.76
C SER A 147 30.31 -2.11 -6.96
N VAL A 148 29.36 -2.12 -7.91
CA VAL A 148 29.43 -2.88 -9.15
C VAL A 148 28.87 -2.07 -10.32
N GLY A 149 29.37 -2.34 -11.52
CA GLY A 149 28.87 -1.72 -12.74
C GLY A 149 29.28 -0.26 -12.92
N ASP A 150 30.41 0.17 -12.34
CA ASP A 150 30.98 1.49 -12.59
C ASP A 150 31.15 1.70 -14.11
N PRO A 151 30.62 2.79 -14.69
CA PRO A 151 30.77 3.07 -16.12
C PRO A 151 32.22 3.08 -16.62
N GLU A 152 33.18 3.41 -15.74
CA GLU A 152 34.61 3.37 -16.03
C GLU A 152 35.32 2.09 -15.55
N GLY A 153 34.64 1.24 -14.79
CA GLY A 153 35.19 0.02 -14.19
C GLY A 153 36.28 0.24 -13.12
N LYS A 154 36.52 1.47 -12.68
CA LYS A 154 37.61 1.83 -11.74
C LYS A 154 37.23 1.70 -10.28
N ARG A 155 35.92 1.69 -10.01
CA ARG A 155 35.34 1.67 -8.66
C ARG A 155 34.64 0.36 -8.34
N ASP A 156 34.67 -0.64 -9.22
CA ASP A 156 34.09 -1.94 -8.89
C ASP A 156 34.86 -2.62 -7.74
N GLY A 157 34.13 -3.27 -6.84
CA GLY A 157 34.70 -3.95 -5.66
C GLY A 157 35.02 -3.03 -4.48
N ARG A 158 34.70 -1.73 -4.55
CA ARG A 158 34.91 -0.80 -3.43
C ARG A 158 33.74 -0.84 -2.48
N TYR A 159 34.04 -0.67 -1.19
CA TYR A 159 33.01 -0.50 -0.17
C TYR A 159 32.47 0.94 -0.17
N TYR A 160 31.15 1.06 -0.13
CA TYR A 160 30.43 2.30 0.15
C TYR A 160 29.37 1.99 1.20
N ASN A 161 29.31 2.78 2.28
CA ASN A 161 28.26 2.59 3.26
C ASN A 161 26.91 2.99 2.65
N THR A 162 26.05 2.00 2.39
CA THR A 162 24.71 2.16 1.80
C THR A 162 23.62 1.53 2.67
N THR A 163 23.89 1.37 3.97
CA THR A 163 22.91 0.89 4.96
C THR A 163 21.76 1.88 5.17
N GLY A 164 20.62 1.41 5.67
CA GLY A 164 19.44 2.25 5.98
C GLY A 164 18.37 2.17 4.90
N GLY A 165 17.48 3.16 4.85
CA GLY A 165 16.42 3.21 3.84
C GLY A 165 15.36 2.14 4.04
N TRP A 166 14.64 1.81 2.96
CA TRP A 166 13.54 0.84 2.99
C TRP A 166 13.76 -0.29 2.00
N HIS A 167 13.40 -1.50 2.41
CA HIS A 167 13.13 -2.60 1.49
C HIS A 167 12.00 -2.21 0.53
N ASP A 168 12.22 -2.37 -0.77
CA ASP A 168 11.37 -1.78 -1.82
C ASP A 168 9.96 -2.35 -1.84
N ALA A 169 9.85 -3.67 -1.67
CA ALA A 169 8.59 -4.37 -1.56
C ALA A 169 8.70 -5.53 -0.56
N SER A 170 8.33 -6.74 -0.96
CA SER A 170 8.41 -7.93 -0.09
C SER A 170 9.78 -8.61 -0.11
N ASP A 171 10.63 -8.22 -1.06
CA ASP A 171 12.06 -8.51 -1.13
C ASP A 171 12.86 -7.44 -0.38
N TYR A 172 14.16 -7.68 -0.15
CA TYR A 172 15.01 -6.73 0.59
C TYR A 172 15.90 -5.89 -0.31
N LEU A 173 15.63 -5.87 -1.62
CA LEU A 173 16.21 -4.93 -2.57
C LEU A 173 15.81 -3.50 -2.22
N GLN A 174 16.62 -2.55 -2.68
CA GLN A 174 16.32 -1.13 -2.50
C GLN A 174 16.59 -0.37 -3.79
N TYR A 175 15.68 0.52 -4.17
CA TYR A 175 15.78 1.31 -5.40
C TYR A 175 15.68 2.80 -5.10
N VAL A 176 16.56 3.57 -5.75
CA VAL A 176 16.57 5.03 -5.62
C VAL A 176 15.28 5.64 -6.16
N THR A 177 14.74 5.07 -7.24
CA THR A 177 13.55 5.62 -7.91
C THR A 177 12.31 5.58 -7.03
N THR A 178 12.07 4.47 -6.34
CA THR A 178 10.92 4.28 -5.45
C THR A 178 11.13 4.99 -4.12
N SER A 179 12.32 4.91 -3.53
CA SER A 179 12.64 5.58 -2.26
C SER A 179 12.56 7.09 -2.38
N ALA A 180 13.13 7.69 -3.44
CA ALA A 180 13.01 9.13 -3.66
C ALA A 180 11.57 9.57 -3.95
N ASN A 181 10.77 8.73 -4.62
CA ASN A 181 9.35 9.00 -4.76
C ASN A 181 8.63 8.94 -3.41
N ALA A 182 8.90 7.95 -2.56
CA ALA A 182 8.32 7.86 -1.22
C ALA A 182 8.64 9.09 -0.37
N VAL A 183 9.91 9.51 -0.35
CA VAL A 183 10.36 10.76 0.29
C VAL A 183 9.57 11.96 -0.26
N TYR A 184 9.53 12.14 -1.58
CA TYR A 184 8.80 13.25 -2.20
C TYR A 184 7.32 13.25 -1.80
N GLN A 185 6.64 12.10 -1.86
CA GLN A 185 5.22 12.02 -1.49
C GLN A 185 5.00 12.37 -0.01
N MET A 186 5.90 11.95 0.88
CA MET A 186 5.81 12.30 2.30
C MET A 186 6.01 13.81 2.53
N LEU A 187 7.05 14.40 1.95
CA LEU A 187 7.31 15.84 2.07
C LEU A 187 6.22 16.69 1.41
N PHE A 188 5.70 16.24 0.27
CA PHE A 188 4.59 16.90 -0.42
C PHE A 188 3.31 16.82 0.42
N ALA A 189 2.96 15.65 0.96
CA ALA A 189 1.80 15.49 1.83
C ALA A 189 1.89 16.39 3.07
N TYR A 190 3.05 16.42 3.73
CA TYR A 190 3.30 17.29 4.88
C TYR A 190 3.19 18.78 4.51
N THR A 191 3.73 19.20 3.36
CA THR A 191 3.63 20.60 2.91
C THR A 191 2.18 21.02 2.65
N ARG A 192 1.32 20.09 2.22
CA ARG A 192 -0.08 20.39 1.90
C ARG A 192 -1.00 20.36 3.12
N HIS A 193 -0.75 19.46 4.06
CA HIS A 193 -1.60 19.16 5.21
C HIS A 193 -0.76 18.78 6.43
N PRO A 194 0.04 19.68 7.02
CA PRO A 194 0.87 19.34 8.17
C PRO A 194 0.03 18.94 9.41
N GLU A 195 -1.20 19.43 9.51
CA GLU A 195 -2.10 19.24 10.66
C GLU A 195 -2.60 17.80 10.86
N VAL A 196 -2.47 16.93 9.85
CA VAL A 196 -2.96 15.54 9.92
C VAL A 196 -1.92 14.55 10.43
N PHE A 197 -0.68 15.00 10.64
CA PHE A 197 0.43 14.16 11.08
C PHE A 197 0.77 14.43 12.55
N GLY A 198 0.73 13.38 13.36
CA GLY A 198 1.10 13.43 14.76
C GLY A 198 2.60 13.27 15.00
N ASP A 199 2.99 13.29 16.28
CA ASP A 199 4.30 12.95 16.82
C ASP A 199 4.04 11.87 17.86
N ARG A 200 4.21 10.60 17.46
CA ARG A 200 3.93 9.40 18.27
C ARG A 200 5.09 8.41 18.26
N TYR A 201 6.05 8.60 17.37
CA TYR A 201 7.24 7.77 17.26
C TYR A 201 8.51 8.62 17.29
N LEU A 202 9.55 8.07 17.91
CA LEU A 202 10.89 8.63 17.87
C LEU A 202 11.49 8.49 16.47
N ALA A 203 12.59 9.19 16.20
CA ALA A 203 13.28 9.13 14.91
C ALA A 203 13.73 7.71 14.50
N ASN A 204 14.03 6.84 15.48
CA ASN A 204 14.36 5.42 15.23
C ASN A 204 13.11 4.56 14.90
N GLY A 205 11.91 5.12 15.01
CA GLY A 205 10.63 4.49 14.73
C GLY A 205 10.02 3.71 15.90
N GLU A 206 10.61 3.76 17.10
CA GLU A 206 9.99 3.25 18.33
C GLU A 206 8.92 4.21 18.85
N GLU A 207 7.98 3.72 19.66
CA GLU A 207 6.96 4.55 20.30
C GLU A 207 7.59 5.60 21.22
N GLY A 208 7.16 6.85 21.10
CA GLY A 208 7.67 7.97 21.89
C GLY A 208 7.53 9.28 21.14
N VAL A 209 7.79 10.40 21.81
CA VAL A 209 7.67 11.74 21.21
C VAL A 209 9.01 12.44 21.16
N ASN A 210 9.33 13.11 20.05
CA ASN A 210 10.59 13.83 19.86
C ASN A 210 10.42 15.29 19.42
N GLY A 211 9.18 15.77 19.26
CA GLY A 211 8.87 17.12 18.79
C GLY A 211 8.91 17.26 17.26
N ILE A 212 9.02 16.17 16.50
CA ILE A 212 9.04 16.14 15.04
C ILE A 212 7.81 15.33 14.58
N PRO A 213 7.01 15.83 13.63
CA PRO A 213 5.94 15.03 13.07
C PRO A 213 6.48 13.73 12.46
N ASP A 214 5.82 12.62 12.77
CA ASP A 214 6.22 11.26 12.41
C ASP A 214 6.56 11.09 10.91
N ILE A 215 5.84 11.80 10.04
CA ILE A 215 6.07 11.80 8.59
C ILE A 215 7.42 12.41 8.19
N LEU A 216 7.91 13.39 8.95
CA LEU A 216 9.21 14.03 8.69
C LEU A 216 10.36 13.15 9.18
N ASP A 217 10.19 12.46 10.31
CA ASP A 217 11.16 11.46 10.75
C ASP A 217 11.29 10.32 9.73
N GLU A 218 10.15 9.83 9.21
CA GLU A 218 10.17 8.81 8.16
C GLU A 218 10.76 9.35 6.85
N ALA A 219 10.39 10.55 6.41
CA ALA A 219 11.00 11.16 5.22
C ALA A 219 12.51 11.33 5.38
N LYS A 220 12.97 11.74 6.57
CA LYS A 220 14.39 11.86 6.88
C LYS A 220 15.11 10.52 6.80
N TRP A 221 14.51 9.44 7.28
CA TRP A 221 15.08 8.09 7.18
C TRP A 221 15.41 7.71 5.72
N GLY A 222 14.49 8.00 4.79
CA GLY A 222 14.71 7.82 3.36
C GLY A 222 15.76 8.77 2.77
N LEU A 223 15.73 10.04 3.17
CA LEU A 223 16.71 11.04 2.72
C LEU A 223 18.14 10.68 3.14
N ASP A 224 18.34 10.23 4.38
CA ASP A 224 19.64 9.81 4.88
C ASP A 224 20.22 8.67 4.02
N TRP A 225 19.38 7.73 3.58
CA TRP A 225 19.77 6.68 2.64
C TRP A 225 20.05 7.21 1.24
N LEU A 226 19.23 8.13 0.71
CA LEU A 226 19.47 8.74 -0.61
C LEU A 226 20.82 9.49 -0.66
N VAL A 227 21.20 10.16 0.43
CA VAL A 227 22.52 10.80 0.55
C VAL A 227 23.64 9.76 0.50
N LYS A 228 23.49 8.61 1.18
CA LYS A 228 24.45 7.50 1.07
C LYS A 228 24.53 6.92 -0.36
N MET A 229 23.43 6.95 -1.11
CA MET A 229 23.37 6.51 -2.51
C MET A 229 23.96 7.52 -3.52
N ASN A 230 24.26 8.75 -3.08
CA ASN A 230 25.03 9.75 -3.80
C ASN A 230 26.18 10.32 -2.93
N PRO A 231 27.22 9.50 -2.65
CA PRO A 231 28.23 9.83 -1.63
C PRO A 231 29.17 10.98 -2.02
N ASP A 232 29.27 11.30 -3.31
CA ASP A 232 30.09 12.39 -3.83
C ASP A 232 29.54 12.92 -5.18
N SER A 233 30.16 13.97 -5.72
CA SER A 233 29.69 14.65 -6.94
C SER A 233 29.79 13.82 -8.23
N ASN A 234 30.42 12.65 -8.22
CA ASN A 234 30.68 11.80 -9.39
C ASN A 234 30.25 10.34 -9.18
N THR A 235 29.65 10.01 -8.04
CA THR A 235 29.22 8.66 -7.68
C THR A 235 27.72 8.63 -7.45
N TYR A 236 27.02 7.89 -8.31
CA TYR A 236 25.57 7.79 -8.28
C TYR A 236 25.18 6.32 -8.36
N PHE A 237 24.50 5.83 -7.33
CA PHE A 237 23.93 4.50 -7.31
C PHE A 237 22.46 4.52 -7.70
N ASN A 238 21.93 3.38 -8.15
CA ASN A 238 20.53 3.24 -8.56
C ASN A 238 19.78 2.14 -7.79
N GLN A 239 20.49 1.08 -7.41
CA GLN A 239 19.93 -0.13 -6.86
C GLN A 239 20.91 -0.77 -5.88
N LEU A 240 20.39 -1.31 -4.79
CA LEU A 240 21.11 -2.16 -3.84
C LEU A 240 20.56 -3.59 -3.94
N ALA A 241 21.46 -4.56 -3.91
CA ALA A 241 21.22 -5.99 -4.15
C ALA A 241 20.67 -6.30 -5.56
N ASP A 242 20.47 -7.59 -5.87
CA ASP A 242 19.91 -8.07 -7.15
C ASP A 242 19.04 -9.32 -6.94
N ASP A 243 18.56 -9.94 -8.01
CA ASP A 243 17.64 -11.09 -7.99
C ASP A 243 18.03 -12.24 -7.02
N ARG A 244 19.30 -12.36 -6.65
CA ARG A 244 19.76 -13.29 -5.60
C ARG A 244 19.16 -13.01 -4.22
N ASP A 245 18.59 -11.83 -4.00
CA ASP A 245 17.91 -11.46 -2.75
C ASP A 245 16.58 -12.23 -2.57
N HIS A 246 16.02 -12.76 -3.66
CA HIS A 246 14.77 -13.55 -3.68
C HIS A 246 14.93 -15.00 -3.17
N VAL A 247 15.77 -15.23 -2.15
CA VAL A 247 15.97 -16.54 -1.51
C VAL A 247 14.87 -16.85 -0.49
N GLY A 248 13.66 -17.01 -0.99
CA GLY A 248 12.52 -17.48 -0.21
C GLY A 248 12.02 -16.50 0.87
N PHE A 249 11.12 -17.00 1.72
CA PHE A 249 10.45 -16.23 2.76
C PHE A 249 11.25 -16.31 4.07
N THR A 250 12.11 -15.34 4.32
CA THR A 250 12.92 -15.21 5.54
C THR A 250 12.70 -13.85 6.16
N LEU A 251 12.89 -13.70 7.48
CA LEU A 251 12.93 -12.36 8.10
C LEU A 251 14.19 -11.61 7.63
N PRO A 252 14.17 -10.28 7.52
CA PRO A 252 15.30 -9.52 6.96
C PRO A 252 16.58 -9.65 7.79
N ASN A 253 16.47 -9.73 9.12
CA ASN A 253 17.61 -9.96 10.03
C ASN A 253 18.18 -11.39 9.96
N GLU A 254 17.41 -12.35 9.42
CA GLU A 254 17.82 -13.74 9.23
C GLU A 254 18.30 -14.04 7.81
N GLN A 255 18.15 -13.10 6.88
CA GLN A 255 18.53 -13.31 5.49
C GLN A 255 20.05 -13.40 5.37
N LYS A 256 20.52 -14.52 4.79
CA LYS A 256 21.95 -14.82 4.62
C LYS A 256 22.31 -15.15 3.16
N VAL A 257 21.84 -14.32 2.23
CA VAL A 257 22.24 -14.41 0.81
C VAL A 257 23.76 -14.26 0.72
N ASP A 258 24.41 -15.07 -0.12
CA ASP A 258 25.82 -14.91 -0.43
C ASP A 258 25.97 -14.33 -1.84
N TYR A 259 26.46 -13.10 -1.91
CA TYR A 259 26.73 -12.40 -3.17
C TYR A 259 28.12 -12.68 -3.75
N GLY A 260 28.89 -13.56 -3.12
CA GLY A 260 30.29 -13.86 -3.41
C GLY A 260 31.28 -13.36 -2.34
N TRP A 261 30.77 -12.68 -1.30
CA TRP A 261 31.54 -12.10 -0.19
C TRP A 261 31.23 -12.76 1.17
N GLY A 262 30.47 -13.85 1.15
CA GLY A 262 30.05 -14.60 2.34
C GLY A 262 28.56 -14.43 2.63
N ALA A 263 27.98 -15.47 3.24
CA ALA A 263 26.55 -15.50 3.57
C ALA A 263 26.15 -14.39 4.56
N GLY A 264 25.18 -13.56 4.18
CA GLY A 264 24.68 -12.44 5.00
C GLY A 264 25.68 -11.29 5.13
N LYS A 265 26.64 -11.20 4.22
CA LYS A 265 27.65 -10.14 4.17
C LYS A 265 27.23 -9.04 3.21
N GLU A 266 28.19 -8.33 2.63
CA GLU A 266 27.94 -7.18 1.79
C GLU A 266 27.05 -7.55 0.59
N ARG A 267 26.19 -6.62 0.19
CA ARG A 267 25.36 -6.73 -1.02
C ARG A 267 25.87 -5.79 -2.11
N PRO A 268 25.64 -6.11 -3.40
CA PRO A 268 26.11 -5.26 -4.49
C PRO A 268 25.32 -3.96 -4.55
N VAL A 269 26.00 -2.83 -4.70
CA VAL A 269 25.37 -1.54 -5.02
C VAL A 269 25.71 -1.14 -6.45
N TYR A 270 24.69 -0.95 -7.28
CA TYR A 270 24.83 -0.73 -8.71
C TYR A 270 24.91 0.75 -9.05
N PHE A 271 25.95 1.12 -9.80
CA PHE A 271 26.04 2.45 -10.40
C PHE A 271 24.88 2.73 -11.36
N VAL A 272 24.52 4.00 -11.48
CA VAL A 272 23.59 4.46 -12.51
C VAL A 272 24.24 4.29 -13.87
N SER A 273 23.54 3.63 -14.80
CA SER A 273 24.02 3.50 -16.18
C SER A 273 23.89 4.83 -16.95
N PRO A 274 24.97 5.35 -17.56
CA PRO A 274 24.92 6.52 -18.43
C PRO A 274 24.44 6.19 -19.85
N LYS A 275 24.05 4.94 -20.13
CA LYS A 275 23.67 4.49 -21.47
C LYS A 275 22.17 4.18 -21.54
N PRO A 276 21.54 4.34 -22.71
CA PRO A 276 20.20 3.81 -22.97
C PRO A 276 20.12 2.30 -22.68
N GLN A 277 19.15 1.92 -21.85
CA GLN A 277 18.85 0.53 -21.49
C GLN A 277 17.61 0.04 -22.26
N GLY A 278 17.48 -1.27 -22.48
CA GLY A 278 16.34 -1.89 -23.16
C GLY A 278 16.73 -3.02 -24.11
N LEU A 279 15.75 -3.83 -24.51
CA LEU A 279 15.97 -5.05 -25.27
C LEU A 279 16.01 -4.78 -26.79
N PHE A 280 17.09 -5.20 -27.45
CA PHE A 280 17.31 -5.03 -28.90
C PHE A 280 17.06 -3.59 -29.40
N LYS A 281 16.05 -3.41 -30.27
CA LYS A 281 15.65 -2.12 -30.85
C LYS A 281 14.79 -1.27 -29.90
N HIS A 282 14.26 -1.86 -28.83
CA HIS A 282 13.41 -1.17 -27.86
C HIS A 282 14.26 -0.60 -26.72
N LYS A 283 15.10 0.39 -27.06
CA LYS A 283 15.92 1.11 -26.08
C LYS A 283 15.23 2.39 -25.63
N ASN A 284 15.43 2.75 -24.36
CA ASN A 284 14.99 4.03 -23.81
C ASN A 284 15.60 5.20 -24.58
N ARG A 285 14.86 6.32 -24.68
CA ARG A 285 15.40 7.57 -25.24
C ARG A 285 16.29 8.31 -24.24
N SER A 286 16.01 8.15 -22.94
CA SER A 286 16.79 8.71 -21.84
C SER A 286 17.89 7.76 -21.38
N THR A 287 18.91 8.33 -20.74
CA THR A 287 19.86 7.57 -19.92
C THR A 287 19.27 7.42 -18.51
N GLY A 288 19.63 6.33 -17.81
CA GLY A 288 19.22 6.17 -16.40
C GLY A 288 19.74 7.32 -15.54
N MET A 289 20.92 7.84 -15.90
CA MET A 289 21.62 8.94 -15.22
C MET A 289 20.76 10.19 -15.02
N ALA A 290 20.16 10.74 -16.08
CA ALA A 290 19.36 11.97 -15.94
C ALA A 290 18.15 11.79 -15.00
N SER A 291 17.53 10.61 -15.02
CA SER A 291 16.36 10.28 -14.18
C SER A 291 16.73 10.17 -12.71
N THR A 292 17.86 9.55 -12.37
CA THR A 292 18.31 9.38 -10.98
C THR A 292 18.88 10.70 -10.43
N LEU A 293 19.70 11.41 -11.21
CA LEU A 293 20.24 12.72 -10.84
C LEU A 293 19.14 13.74 -10.54
N GLY A 294 18.10 13.79 -11.37
CA GLY A 294 16.96 14.67 -11.14
C GLY A 294 16.29 14.41 -9.79
N LYS A 295 16.25 13.15 -9.33
CA LYS A 295 15.70 12.80 -8.01
C LYS A 295 16.62 13.23 -6.89
N TYR A 296 17.92 13.02 -6.99
CA TYR A 296 18.87 13.53 -5.99
C TYR A 296 18.80 15.05 -5.86
N ALA A 297 18.69 15.77 -6.97
CA ALA A 297 18.61 17.24 -6.95
C ALA A 297 17.27 17.78 -6.45
N SER A 298 16.20 16.98 -6.47
CA SER A 298 14.86 17.39 -6.04
C SER A 298 14.47 16.89 -4.64
N SER A 299 15.30 16.04 -4.03
CA SER A 299 15.06 15.46 -2.71
C SER A 299 15.63 16.35 -1.62
#